data_AF-A0A0M7I0R4-F1
#
_entry.id   AF-A0A0M7I0R4-F1
#
_cell.length_a   1.000
_cell.length_b   1.000
_cell.length_c   1.000
_cell.angle_alpha   90.00
_cell.angle_beta   90.00
_cell.angle_gamma   90.00
#
_symmetry.space_group_name_H-M   'P 1'
#
loop_
_entity.id
_entity.type
_entity.pdbx_description
1 polymer ?
#
loop_
_entity_poly.entity_id
_entity_poly.type
_entity_poly.pdbx_seq_one_letter_code
_entity_poly.pdbx_strand_id
1 'polypeptide(L)'
;MKLAREFGRPNWRAMLAGMSSTEYGDWKIFYQDNYFHDAQLDAHFSGLLYTISTLFFADPELTPDSFSILNTAPEPIDIDEPDDNTLMAKAAGISGGVRYGPDGSR
;
A
#
# COMPACT_ATOMS: atom_id res chain seq x y z
N MET A 1 7.50 -15.01 -1.42
CA MET A 1 7.38 -13.94 -0.41
C MET A 1 7.08 -12.66 -1.14
N LYS A 2 5.84 -12.15 -1.07
CA LYS A 2 5.47 -10.90 -1.75
C LYS A 2 5.63 -9.75 -0.75
N LEU A 3 6.45 -8.78 -1.11
CA LEU A 3 6.89 -7.70 -0.23
C LEU A 3 5.74 -6.75 0.16
N ALA A 4 5.85 -6.08 1.32
CA ALA A 4 4.91 -5.02 1.74
C ALA A 4 4.70 -3.95 0.65
N ARG A 5 5.77 -3.68 -0.11
CA ARG A 5 5.80 -2.76 -1.24
C ARG A 5 5.15 -3.34 -2.51
N GLU A 6 5.33 -4.63 -2.79
CA GLU A 6 4.60 -5.31 -3.90
C GLU A 6 3.10 -5.37 -3.66
N PHE A 7 2.66 -5.23 -2.41
CA PHE A 7 1.24 -5.11 -2.09
C PHE A 7 0.73 -3.67 -2.05
N GLY A 8 1.59 -2.65 -2.19
CA GLY A 8 1.19 -1.24 -2.05
C GLY A 8 0.43 -0.98 -0.76
N ARG A 9 0.65 -1.78 0.30
CA ARG A 9 -0.20 -1.76 1.49
C ARG A 9 0.35 -0.73 2.48
N PRO A 10 -0.39 0.35 2.79
CA PRO A 10 0.00 1.33 3.82
C PRO A 10 0.13 0.70 5.23
N ASN A 11 -0.32 -0.55 5.41
CA ASN A 11 -0.43 -1.22 6.70
C ASN A 11 0.76 -2.14 7.01
N TRP A 12 2.00 -1.73 6.68
CA TRP A 12 3.21 -2.53 6.90
C TRP A 12 3.37 -2.99 8.37
N ARG A 13 2.87 -2.21 9.33
CA ARG A 13 2.86 -2.54 10.76
C ARG A 13 1.96 -3.74 11.07
N ALA A 14 0.77 -3.79 10.49
CA ALA A 14 -0.14 -4.93 10.65
C ALA A 14 0.41 -6.18 9.96
N MET A 15 1.09 -6.00 8.82
CA MET A 15 1.78 -7.08 8.13
C MET A 15 2.92 -7.67 8.98
N LEU A 16 3.77 -6.83 9.59
CA LEU A 16 4.81 -7.29 10.51
C LEU A 16 4.24 -7.96 11.77
N ALA A 17 3.12 -7.45 12.30
CA ALA A 17 2.48 -8.02 13.48
C ALA A 17 1.87 -9.42 13.22
N GLY A 18 1.45 -9.70 11.98
CA GLY A 18 0.94 -11.01 11.58
C GLY A 18 2.01 -12.03 11.18
N MET A 19 3.29 -11.61 11.16
CA MET A 19 4.38 -12.41 10.64
C MET A 19 4.95 -13.35 11.70
N SER A 20 5.15 -14.62 11.34
CA SER A 20 5.84 -15.59 12.21
C SER A 20 7.35 -15.35 12.24
N SER A 21 8.02 -15.82 13.30
CA SER A 21 9.49 -15.70 13.43
C SER A 21 10.26 -16.43 12.32
N THR A 22 9.70 -17.51 11.77
CA THR A 22 10.28 -18.25 10.64
C THR A 22 10.20 -17.43 9.36
N GLU A 23 9.03 -16.86 9.05
CA GLU A 23 8.89 -15.99 7.88
C GLU A 23 9.81 -14.76 7.98
N TYR A 24 9.98 -14.21 9.20
CA TYR A 24 10.93 -13.12 9.44
C TYR A 24 12.38 -13.55 9.20
N GLY A 25 12.74 -14.78 9.59
CA GLY A 25 14.03 -15.38 9.29
C GLY A 25 14.27 -15.55 7.78
N ASP A 26 13.25 -15.94 7.03
CA ASP A 26 13.31 -16.09 5.58
C ASP A 26 13.58 -14.75 4.88
N TRP A 27 13.07 -13.65 5.40
CA TRP A 27 13.39 -12.32 4.88
C TRP A 27 14.86 -11.97 5.04
N LYS A 28 15.47 -12.30 6.17
CA LYS A 28 16.90 -12.08 6.38
C LYS A 28 17.71 -12.80 5.30
N ILE A 29 17.32 -14.00 4.92
CA ILE A 29 17.99 -14.77 3.85
C ILE A 29 17.71 -14.12 2.50
N PHE A 30 16.45 -13.79 2.19
CA PHE A 30 16.06 -13.20 0.91
C PHE A 30 16.79 -11.88 0.60
N TYR A 31 16.91 -10.99 1.59
CA TYR A 31 17.57 -9.70 1.44
C TYR A 31 19.11 -9.76 1.44
N GLN A 32 19.72 -10.94 1.58
CA GLN A 32 21.17 -11.09 1.33
C GLN A 32 21.50 -10.91 -0.15
N ASP A 33 20.61 -11.35 -1.04
CA ASP A 33 20.82 -11.30 -2.49
C ASP A 33 19.91 -10.29 -3.19
N ASN A 34 18.77 -9.94 -2.57
CA ASN A 34 17.77 -9.05 -3.14
C ASN A 34 17.80 -7.68 -2.44
N TYR A 35 18.81 -6.88 -2.74
CA TYR A 35 18.95 -5.54 -2.15
C TYR A 35 17.85 -4.58 -2.58
N PHE A 36 17.65 -3.51 -1.80
CA PHE A 36 16.75 -2.41 -2.13
C PHE A 36 17.29 -1.48 -3.24
N HIS A 37 18.07 -2.02 -4.19
CA HIS A 37 18.84 -1.24 -5.15
C HIS A 37 17.94 -0.34 -6.01
N ASP A 38 16.87 -0.90 -6.57
CA ASP A 38 15.94 -0.15 -7.42
C ASP A 38 15.24 0.97 -6.64
N ALA A 39 14.87 0.72 -5.38
CA ALA A 39 14.27 1.73 -4.52
C ALA A 39 15.25 2.85 -4.15
N GLN A 40 16.51 2.51 -3.90
CA GLN A 40 17.56 3.48 -3.63
C GLN A 40 17.86 4.33 -4.87
N LEU A 41 18.01 3.69 -6.03
CA LEU A 41 18.22 4.38 -7.30
C LEU A 41 17.08 5.35 -7.59
N ASP A 42 15.84 4.89 -7.49
CA ASP A 42 14.67 5.72 -7.72
C ASP A 42 14.63 6.94 -6.78
N ALA A 43 14.88 6.75 -5.48
CA ALA A 43 14.94 7.84 -4.52
C ALA A 43 16.08 8.85 -4.82
N HIS A 44 17.23 8.37 -5.30
CA HIS A 44 18.33 9.24 -5.71
C HIS A 44 18.01 10.04 -6.97
N PHE A 45 17.41 9.39 -7.98
CA PHE A 45 17.00 10.05 -9.22
C PHE A 45 15.89 11.07 -8.97
N SER A 46 14.88 10.71 -8.20
CA SER A 46 13.74 11.57 -7.89
C SER A 46 14.17 12.79 -7.09
N GLY A 47 15.04 12.60 -6.09
CA GLY A 47 15.66 13.69 -5.34
C GLY A 47 16.50 14.63 -6.23
N LEU A 48 17.31 14.07 -7.14
CA LEU A 48 18.10 14.87 -8.08
C LEU A 48 17.20 15.72 -9.00
N LEU A 49 16.18 15.11 -9.61
CA LEU A 49 15.24 15.82 -10.48
C LEU A 49 14.47 16.91 -9.74
N TYR A 50 14.08 16.65 -8.49
CA TYR A 50 13.47 17.65 -7.62
C TYR A 50 14.42 18.82 -7.34
N THR A 51 15.69 18.57 -7.00
CA THR A 51 16.67 19.65 -6.76
C THR A 51 16.91 20.51 -8.01
N ILE A 52 16.96 19.90 -9.19
CA ILE A 52 17.08 20.62 -10.47
C ILE A 52 15.81 21.46 -10.70
N SER A 53 14.64 20.86 -10.51
CA SER A 53 13.35 21.54 -10.77
C SER A 53 13.11 22.71 -9.82
N THR A 54 13.44 22.55 -8.54
CA THR A 54 13.36 23.63 -7.55
C THR A 54 14.32 24.78 -7.85
N LEU A 55 15.50 24.48 -8.39
CA LEU A 55 16.48 25.51 -8.78
C LEU A 55 15.97 26.41 -9.93
N PHE A 56 15.26 25.83 -10.90
CA PHE A 56 14.83 26.55 -12.12
C PHE A 56 13.40 27.09 -12.05
N PHE A 57 12.48 26.37 -11.40
CA PHE A 57 11.04 26.65 -11.45
C PHE A 57 10.43 27.01 -10.09
N ALA A 58 11.06 26.61 -8.98
CA ALA A 58 10.62 26.90 -7.61
C ALA A 58 9.12 26.60 -7.34
N ASP A 59 8.59 25.53 -7.96
CA ASP A 59 7.21 25.09 -7.75
C ASP A 59 7.01 24.59 -6.30
N PRO A 60 6.10 25.20 -5.52
CA PRO A 60 5.86 24.83 -4.12
C PRO A 60 5.07 23.52 -3.93
N GLU A 61 4.38 23.02 -4.96
CA GLU A 61 3.61 21.77 -4.87
C GLU A 61 4.44 20.54 -5.26
N LEU A 62 5.59 20.76 -5.89
CA LEU A 62 6.48 19.71 -6.35
C LEU A 62 7.16 19.04 -5.15
N THR A 63 7.24 17.72 -5.18
CA THR A 63 7.95 16.92 -4.17
C THR A 63 8.91 15.95 -4.86
N PRO A 64 9.89 15.37 -4.14
CA PRO A 64 10.71 14.30 -4.70
C PRO A 64 9.88 13.14 -5.25
N ASP A 65 8.78 12.78 -4.58
CA ASP A 65 7.88 11.69 -5.02
C ASP A 65 7.21 11.99 -6.36
N SER A 66 7.06 13.26 -6.76
CA SER A 66 6.55 13.65 -8.09
C SER A 66 7.41 13.12 -9.25
N PHE A 67 8.67 12.77 -8.99
CA PHE A 67 9.61 12.19 -9.95
C PHE A 67 9.92 10.71 -9.70
N SER A 68 9.34 10.12 -8.66
CA SER A 68 9.54 8.71 -8.33
C SER A 68 8.74 7.81 -9.28
N ILE A 69 9.41 6.82 -9.86
CA ILE A 69 8.80 5.77 -10.69
C ILE A 69 8.13 4.72 -9.81
N LEU A 70 8.69 4.55 -8.60
CA LEU A 70 8.40 3.46 -7.69
C LEU A 70 7.40 3.83 -6.59
N ASN A 71 7.22 5.12 -6.35
CA ASN A 71 6.34 5.71 -5.36
C ASN A 71 5.38 6.65 -6.09
N THR A 72 4.39 6.08 -6.77
CA THR A 72 3.27 6.88 -7.28
C THR A 72 2.51 7.40 -6.06
N ALA A 73 2.29 8.72 -5.99
CA ALA A 73 1.42 9.32 -4.99
C ALA A 73 0.16 8.46 -4.91
N PRO A 74 -0.25 7.98 -3.72
CA PRO A 74 -1.51 7.26 -3.61
C PRO A 74 -2.55 8.18 -4.21
N GLU A 75 -3.27 7.71 -5.25
CA GLU A 75 -4.51 8.40 -5.60
C GLU A 75 -5.25 8.59 -4.29
N PRO A 76 -5.78 9.81 -4.02
CA PRO A 76 -6.56 10.02 -2.83
C PRO A 76 -7.59 8.90 -2.83
N ILE A 77 -7.43 7.96 -1.91
CA ILE A 77 -8.48 7.02 -1.60
C ILE A 77 -9.53 7.99 -1.09
N ASP A 78 -10.58 8.22 -1.88
CA ASP A 78 -11.75 8.95 -1.40
C ASP A 78 -12.21 8.18 -0.17
N ILE A 79 -11.77 8.65 1.00
CA ILE A 79 -12.25 8.21 2.31
C ILE A 79 -13.51 9.02 2.64
N ASP A 80 -14.19 9.56 1.63
CA ASP A 80 -15.61 9.80 1.74
C ASP A 80 -16.23 8.44 2.03
N GLU A 81 -16.53 8.23 3.31
CA GLU A 81 -17.28 7.10 3.80
C GLU A 81 -18.50 6.95 2.89
N PRO A 82 -18.55 5.90 2.04
CA PRO A 82 -19.59 5.81 1.04
C PRO A 82 -20.93 5.81 1.77
N ASP A 83 -21.84 6.70 1.36
CA ASP A 83 -23.16 6.82 1.99
C ASP A 83 -23.78 5.43 2.18
N ASP A 84 -24.42 5.21 3.33
CA ASP A 84 -24.89 3.90 3.79
C ASP A 84 -25.84 3.26 2.76
N ASN A 85 -26.59 4.09 2.02
CA ASN A 85 -27.44 3.64 0.90
C ASN A 85 -26.63 3.02 -0.24
N THR A 86 -25.47 3.60 -0.57
CA THR A 86 -24.53 3.08 -1.57
C THR A 86 -23.94 1.74 -1.16
N LEU A 87 -23.65 1.57 0.14
CA LEU A 87 -23.18 0.30 0.70
C LEU A 87 -24.26 -0.78 0.64
N MET A 88 -25.49 -0.46 1.04
CA MET A 88 -26.63 -1.38 0.98
C MET A 88 -26.97 -1.80 -0.46
N ALA A 89 -26.93 -0.87 -1.42
CA ALA A 89 -27.19 -1.16 -2.83
C ALA A 89 -26.15 -2.13 -3.42
N LYS A 90 -24.87 -1.98 -3.06
CA LYS A 90 -23.80 -2.90 -3.50
C LYS A 90 -23.94 -4.29 -2.86
N ALA A 91 -24.38 -4.36 -1.61
CA ALA A 91 -24.59 -5.63 -0.91
C ALA A 91 -25.79 -6.42 -1.47
N ALA A 92 -26.82 -5.74 -2.01
CA ALA A 92 -28.01 -6.37 -2.58
C ALA A 92 -27.73 -7.25 -3.82
N GLY A 93 -26.56 -7.10 -4.46
CA GLY A 93 -26.11 -7.94 -5.57
C GLY A 93 -25.39 -9.23 -5.18
N ILE A 94 -25.08 -9.43 -3.89
CA ILE A 94 -24.40 -10.63 -3.41
C ILE A 94 -25.45 -11.72 -3.14
N SER A 95 -25.78 -12.49 -4.19
CA SER A 95 -26.59 -13.70 -4.04
C SER A 95 -25.76 -14.77 -3.34
N GLY A 96 -26.15 -15.17 -2.12
CA GLY A 96 -25.59 -16.36 -1.45
C GLY A 96 -25.12 -16.24 0.00
N GLY A 97 -25.61 -15.27 0.79
CA GLY A 97 -25.32 -15.24 2.23
C GLY A 97 -26.23 -16.18 3.04
N VAL A 98 -25.76 -17.39 3.37
CA VAL A 98 -26.42 -18.24 4.38
C VAL A 98 -26.33 -17.54 5.74
N ARG A 99 -27.48 -17.22 6.34
CA ARG A 99 -27.55 -16.73 7.72
C ARG A 99 -27.40 -17.92 8.67
N TYR A 100 -26.29 -18.01 9.37
CA TYR A 100 -26.20 -18.88 10.54
C TYR A 100 -26.94 -18.21 11.70
N GLY A 101 -28.19 -18.60 11.91
CA GLY A 101 -28.87 -18.46 13.20
C GLY A 101 -28.57 -19.68 14.08
N PRO A 102 -28.68 -19.60 15.41
CA PRO A 102 -28.61 -20.78 16.24
C PRO A 102 -29.85 -21.64 15.97
N ASP A 103 -29.65 -22.79 15.35
CA ASP A 103 -30.61 -23.90 15.35
C ASP A 103 -30.69 -24.43 16.80
N GLY A 104 -31.61 -23.88 17.58
CA GLY A 104 -31.79 -24.20 18.99
C GLY A 104 -33.25 -24.49 19.29
N SER A 105 -33.67 -25.71 19.01
CA SER A 105 -34.90 -26.30 19.49
C SER A 105 -34.84 -26.45 21.02
N ARG A 106 -35.71 -25.72 21.74
CA ARG A 106 -36.42 -26.24 22.92
C ARG A 106 -37.60 -25.37 23.29
#